data_AF-A0A2G2XVD0-F1
#
_entry.id   AF-A0A2G2XVD0-F1
#
_cell.length_a   1.000
_cell.length_b   1.000
_cell.length_c   1.000
_cell.angle_alpha   90.00
_cell.angle_beta   90.00
_cell.angle_gamma   90.00
#
_symmetry.space_group_name_H-M   'P 1'
#
loop_
_entity.id
_entity.type
_entity.pdbx_description
1 polymer ?
#
loop_
_entity_poly.entity_id
_entity_poly.type
_entity_poly.pdbx_seq_one_letter_code
_entity_poly.pdbx_strand_id
1 'polypeptide(L)' 'MMMTSGEPVKYKSSLHTFSQILKSEGPIAHFIGAGGANIPCVVAVSCVLAGYDKLQMIVFGKKYGSGAA' A
#
# COMPACT_ATOMS: atom_id res chain seq x y z
N MET A 1 16.73 3.26 13.27
CA MET A 1 15.92 2.04 13.11
C MET A 1 14.57 2.29 13.79
N MET A 2 13.47 1.89 13.13
CA MET A 2 12.04 1.88 13.48
C MET A 2 11.50 2.60 14.74
N MET A 3 10.34 3.23 14.56
CA MET A 3 9.53 4.00 15.53
C MET A 3 9.42 3.34 16.91
N THR A 4 10.01 4.00 17.90
CA THR A 4 9.73 3.80 19.33
C THR A 4 8.67 4.82 19.76
N SER A 5 7.40 4.66 19.36
CA SER A 5 6.33 5.47 19.97
C SER A 5 5.98 4.85 21.32
N GLY A 6 6.11 5.63 22.40
CA GLY A 6 5.77 5.25 23.76
C GLY A 6 4.26 5.14 24.01
N GLU A 7 3.52 4.52 23.09
CA GLU A 7 2.08 4.35 23.23
C GLU A 7 1.75 3.26 24.26
N PRO A 8 0.81 3.53 25.20
CA PRO A 8 0.47 2.61 26.29
C PRO A 8 -0.28 1.35 25.79
N VAL A 9 -0.82 1.40 24.58
CA VAL A 9 -1.57 0.29 23.96
C VAL A 9 -0.65 -0.48 23.03
N LYS A 10 -0.03 -1.53 23.55
CA LYS A 10 0.68 -2.51 22.73
C LYS A 10 -0.33 -3.43 22.06
N TYR A 11 -0.50 -3.30 20.76
CA TYR A 11 -1.30 -4.23 19.97
C TYR A 11 -0.63 -5.61 19.92
N LYS A 12 -1.37 -6.66 20.32
CA LYS A 12 -0.85 -8.04 20.38
C LYS A 12 -0.91 -8.79 19.05
N SER A 13 -1.79 -8.37 18.13
CA SER A 13 -2.01 -9.02 16.83
C SER A 13 -2.82 -8.09 15.92
N SER A 14 -2.73 -8.25 14.60
CA SER A 14 -3.45 -7.44 13.60
C SER A 14 -4.97 -7.47 13.79
N LEU A 15 -5.53 -8.61 14.17
CA LEU A 15 -6.96 -8.76 14.47
C LEU A 15 -7.37 -8.02 15.75
N HIS A 16 -6.47 -7.97 16.74
CA HIS A 16 -6.69 -7.24 17.97
C HIS A 16 -6.67 -5.72 17.71
N THR A 17 -5.72 -5.25 16.90
CA THR A 17 -5.67 -3.86 16.42
C THR A 17 -6.94 -3.50 15.65
N PHE A 18 -7.37 -4.36 14.72
CA PHE A 18 -8.57 -4.11 13.92
C PHE A 18 -9.83 -3.99 14.78
N SER A 19 -10.03 -4.90 15.74
CA SER A 19 -11.17 -4.82 16.66
C SER A 19 -11.10 -3.58 17.57
N GLN A 20 -9.92 -3.15 17.98
CA GLN A 20 -9.72 -1.97 18.81
C GLN A 20 -10.00 -0.68 18.05
N ILE A 21 -9.50 -0.54 16.82
CA ILE A 21 -9.78 0.61 15.94
C ILE A 21 -11.27 0.68 15.64
N LEU A 22 -11.92 -0.45 15.31
CA LEU A 22 -13.37 -0.47 15.06
C LEU A 22 -14.19 0.00 16.25
N LYS A 23 -13.78 -0.35 17.47
CA LYS A 23 -14.48 0.03 18.70
C LYS A 23 -14.21 1.49 19.10
N SER A 24 -13.03 2.02 18.83
CA SER A 24 -12.63 3.36 19.25
C SER A 24 -12.94 4.45 18.20
N GLU A 25 -12.71 4.16 16.92
CA GLU A 25 -12.73 5.15 15.83
C GLU A 25 -13.70 4.79 14.69
N GLY A 26 -14.23 3.56 14.71
CA GLY A 26 -15.18 3.06 13.71
C GLY A 26 -14.52 2.60 12.40
N PRO A 27 -15.32 2.03 11.47
CA PRO A 27 -14.80 1.42 10.24
C PRO A 27 -14.19 2.43 9.25
N ILE A 28 -14.56 3.71 9.36
CA ILE A 28 -14.07 4.78 8.47
C ILE A 28 -12.60 5.12 8.76
N ALA A 29 -12.14 4.91 9.99
CA ALA A 29 -10.76 5.19 10.40
C ALA A 29 -9.71 4.44 9.54
N HIS A 30 -10.04 3.24 9.09
CA HIS A 30 -9.18 2.45 8.21
C HIS A 30 -8.91 3.10 6.85
N PHE A 31 -9.79 4.01 6.41
CA PHE A 31 -9.76 4.60 5.07
C PHE A 31 -9.27 6.05 5.03
N ILE A 32 -8.97 6.67 6.19
CA ILE A 32 -8.53 8.09 6.26
C ILE A 32 -7.25 8.32 5.42
N GLY A 33 -6.34 7.33 5.37
CA GLY A 33 -5.12 7.41 4.55
C GLY A 33 -5.29 7.06 3.08
N ALA A 34 -6.43 6.46 2.68
CA ALA A 34 -6.64 5.94 1.34
C ALA A 34 -6.62 7.05 0.28
N GLY A 35 -7.33 8.16 0.51
CA GLY A 35 -7.39 9.27 -0.44
C GLY A 35 -6.13 10.14 -0.48
N GLY A 36 -5.48 10.35 0.68
CA GLY A 36 -4.37 11.30 0.80
C GLY A 36 -3.00 10.70 0.50
N ALA A 37 -2.62 9.64 1.22
CA ALA A 37 -1.26 9.09 1.16
C ALA A 37 -1.13 7.96 0.13
N ASN A 38 -2.19 7.16 -0.05
CA ASN A 38 -2.08 5.93 -0.85
C ASN A 38 -2.29 6.15 -2.35
N ILE A 39 -3.14 7.10 -2.77
CA ILE A 39 -3.36 7.41 -4.20
C ILE A 39 -2.05 7.86 -4.90
N PRO A 40 -1.27 8.82 -4.36
CA PRO A 40 0.00 9.22 -5.00
C PRO A 40 0.99 8.07 -5.14
N CYS A 41 1.05 7.15 -4.17
CA CYS A 41 1.90 5.96 -4.24
C CYS A 41 1.46 5.00 -5.35
N VAL A 42 0.15 4.76 -5.50
CA VAL A 42 -0.39 3.89 -6.57
C VAL A 42 -0.12 4.49 -7.95
N VAL A 43 -0.27 5.81 -8.10
CA VAL A 43 0.04 6.52 -9.35
C VAL A 43 1.52 6.38 -9.68
N ALA A 44 2.42 6.59 -8.72
CA ALA A 44 3.85 6.43 -8.91
C ALA A 44 4.23 5.00 -9.34
N VAL A 45 3.70 3.98 -8.66
CA VAL A 45 3.94 2.56 -9.01
C VAL A 45 3.45 2.26 -10.42
N SER A 46 2.27 2.75 -10.80
CA SER A 46 1.69 2.54 -12.13
C SER A 46 2.53 3.21 -13.24
N CYS A 47 3.07 4.41 -12.99
CA CYS A 47 3.96 5.09 -13.93
C CYS A 47 5.26 4.30 -14.16
N VAL A 48 5.85 3.75 -13.09
CA VAL A 48 7.07 2.94 -13.18
C VAL A 48 6.80 1.66 -13.99
N LEU A 49 5.67 0.98 -13.73
CA LEU A 49 5.24 -0.21 -14.49
C LEU A 49 5.05 0.11 -15.98
N ALA A 50 4.37 1.20 -16.30
CA ALA A 50 4.16 1.62 -17.69
C ALA A 50 5.49 2.00 -18.40
N GLY A 51 6.42 2.62 -17.68
CA GLY A 51 7.77 2.89 -18.19
C GLY A 51 8.55 1.61 -18.45
N TYR A 52 8.46 0.64 -17.55
CA TYR A 52 9.10 -0.67 -17.69
C TYR A 52 8.56 -1.44 -18.90
N ASP A 53 7.24 -1.46 -19.12
CA ASP A 53 6.64 -2.07 -20.32
C ASP A 53 7.20 -1.47 -21.62
N LYS A 54 7.34 -0.14 -21.67
CA LYS A 54 7.91 0.55 -22.84
C LYS A 54 9.38 0.19 -23.03
N LEU A 55 10.16 0.12 -21.95
CA LEU A 55 11.56 -0.31 -22.02
C LEU A 55 11.69 -1.76 -22.49
N GLN A 56 10.81 -2.66 -22.05
CA GLN A 56 10.80 -4.05 -22.52
C GLN A 56 10.57 -4.15 -24.03
N MET A 57 9.66 -3.32 -24.58
CA MET A 57 9.43 -3.26 -26.03
C MET A 57 10.65 -2.74 -26.80
N ILE A 58 11.38 -1.76 -26.25
CA ILE A 58 12.57 -1.18 -26.91
C ILE A 58 13.75 -2.14 -26.86
N VAL A 59 13.99 -2.78 -25.71
CA VAL A 59 15.18 -3.62 -25.47
C VAL A 59 15.00 -5.04 -25.98
N PHE A 60 13.83 -5.65 -25.75
CA PHE A 60 13.59 -7.06 -26.05
C PHE A 60 12.64 -7.28 -27.24
N GLY A 61 12.07 -6.22 -27.81
CA GLY A 61 11.12 -6.32 -28.94
C GLY A 61 9.79 -7.00 -28.60
N LYS A 62 9.59 -7.41 -27.35
CA LYS A 62 8.39 -8.09 -26.84
C LYS A 62 8.14 -7.68 -25.39
N LYS A 63 6.86 -7.50 -25.06
CA LYS A 63 6.41 -7.31 -23.68
C LYS A 63 6.26 -8.68 -23.01
N TYR A 64 6.90 -8.86 -21.87
CA TYR A 64 6.69 -10.06 -21.05
C TYR A 64 5.44 -9.81 -20.21
N GLY A 65 4.46 -10.72 -20.32
CA GLY A 65 3.19 -10.59 -19.63
C GLY A 65 3.41 -10.39 -18.13
N SER A 66 2.75 -9.37 -17.57
CA SER A 66 2.59 -9.25 -16.12
C SER A 66 1.84 -10.49 -15.66
N GLY A 67 2.44 -11.31 -14.79
CA GLY A 67 1.90 -12.58 -14.33
C GLY A 67 0.67 -12.47 -13.42
N ALA A 68 -0.25 -11.56 -13.73
CA ALA A 68 -1.57 -11.50 -13.13
C ALA A 68 -2.52 -12.40 -13.94
N ALA A 69 -2.64 -13.64 -13.48
CA ALA A 69 -3.84 -14.45 -13.67
C ALA A 69 -4.83 -14.14 -12.55
#